data_AF-W4N840-F1
#
_entry.id   AF-W4N840-F1
#
_cell.length_a   1.000
_cell.length_b   1.000
_cell.length_c   1.000
_cell.angle_alpha   90.00
_cell.angle_beta   90.00
_cell.angle_gamma   90.00
#
_symmetry.space_group_name_H-M   'P 1'
#
loop_
_entity.id
_entity.type
_entity.pdbx_description
1 polymer ?
#
loop_
_entity_poly.entity_id
_entity_poly.type
_entity_poly.pdbx_seq_one_letter_code
_entity_poly.pdbx_strand_id
1 'polypeptide(L)'
;MSMTDEFKPIIRDPQKSANMLQQNDSPEPLGSPEADASADPIADVLSADEVRRGLAKADPLTRHPRISSIVQCVVFGLILLASSVGVWWLGVYTLSGQSYEDMVWSKFSDALPAWFGPVVHVFTISRLVQGISVAMAIVALIVLIVRKRWLLIAQLAVFGGLCFTAAKVLKSTLPRPYLINLDSNPVNSAPSGHTILATAAGVMLLCAVPRALRALTAVIGWAYAVLVGLSVIADQWHRPVDVIMALLIVGGLALLMLAVSFANGMDEPGRRASSPSVQIVGSVMLTFGVLGTLYGAYIVWQIQPGLALSAEWTNAGAHASTTILTASVAALVFGLVLAMRQLTASPLTKLGLVGAPPAPPKR
;
A
#
# COMPACT_ATOMS: atom_id res chain seq x y z
N MET A 1 -16.43 -53.01 -41.99
CA MET A 1 -16.19 -51.98 -40.95
C MET A 1 -14.94 -52.42 -40.19
N SER A 2 -13.74 -52.03 -40.64
CA SER A 2 -13.08 -50.74 -40.37
C SER A 2 -12.78 -50.51 -38.88
N MET A 3 -11.57 -50.87 -38.44
CA MET A 3 -10.54 -49.96 -37.90
C MET A 3 -9.55 -50.76 -37.04
N THR A 4 -8.39 -51.05 -37.63
CA THR A 4 -7.09 -51.03 -36.95
C THR A 4 -6.76 -49.56 -36.60
N ASP A 5 -5.81 -49.15 -35.76
CA ASP A 5 -4.50 -49.68 -35.42
C ASP A 5 -3.97 -48.97 -34.16
N GLU A 6 -3.04 -49.66 -33.50
CA GLU A 6 -2.22 -49.26 -32.34
C GLU A 6 -1.65 -47.83 -32.39
N PHE A 7 -1.79 -47.13 -31.27
CA PHE A 7 -1.08 -45.88 -30.99
C PHE A 7 0.39 -46.18 -30.64
N LYS A 8 1.29 -46.13 -31.62
CA LYS A 8 2.75 -46.13 -31.39
C LYS A 8 3.29 -44.69 -31.40
N PRO A 9 3.98 -44.23 -30.34
CA PRO A 9 4.58 -42.89 -30.34
C PRO A 9 5.79 -42.84 -31.29
N ILE A 10 5.83 -41.81 -32.13
CA ILE A 10 6.94 -41.53 -33.04
C ILE A 10 8.06 -40.88 -32.22
N ILE A 11 9.13 -41.62 -31.95
CA ILE A 11 10.38 -41.07 -31.43
C ILE A 11 11.14 -40.46 -32.62
N ARG A 12 11.28 -39.13 -32.65
CA ARG A 12 12.11 -38.44 -33.65
C ARG A 12 13.57 -38.43 -33.19
N ASP A 13 14.43 -39.01 -34.00
CA ASP A 13 15.89 -39.03 -33.83
C ASP A 13 16.49 -37.63 -34.09
N PRO A 14 17.28 -37.03 -33.16
CA PRO A 14 17.70 -35.62 -33.26
C PRO A 14 18.76 -35.30 -34.32
N GLN A 15 19.24 -36.27 -35.11
CA GLN A 15 20.40 -36.07 -36.00
C GLN A 15 20.15 -36.31 -37.49
N LYS A 16 18.90 -36.50 -37.94
CA LYS A 16 18.65 -36.84 -39.36
C LYS A 16 18.42 -35.59 -40.21
N SER A 17 19.43 -35.21 -41.01
CA SER A 17 19.32 -34.22 -42.09
C SER A 17 18.59 -34.81 -43.30
N ALA A 18 17.56 -34.13 -43.79
CA ALA A 18 16.87 -34.49 -45.03
C ALA A 18 17.28 -33.51 -46.14
N ASN A 19 18.40 -33.84 -46.80
CA ASN A 19 18.74 -33.32 -48.12
C ASN A 19 17.97 -34.14 -49.17
N MET A 20 17.21 -33.48 -50.04
CA MET A 20 16.63 -34.06 -51.26
C MET A 20 16.92 -33.10 -52.42
N LEU A 21 17.98 -33.43 -53.15
CA LEU A 21 18.42 -32.86 -54.43
C LEU A 21 17.37 -33.11 -55.52
N GLN A 22 17.20 -32.19 -56.48
CA GLN A 22 17.38 -32.48 -57.92
C GLN A 22 17.35 -31.17 -58.73
N GLN A 23 18.52 -30.78 -59.22
CA GLN A 23 18.78 -29.68 -60.15
C GLN A 23 18.72 -30.28 -61.56
N ASN A 24 17.96 -29.68 -62.47
CA ASN A 24 18.02 -29.99 -63.91
C ASN A 24 18.38 -28.70 -64.66
N ASP A 25 19.50 -28.75 -65.37
CA ASP A 25 20.04 -27.72 -66.24
C ASP A 25 19.22 -27.55 -67.54
N SER A 26 19.05 -26.31 -67.99
CA SER A 26 19.18 -25.88 -69.39
C SER A 26 19.21 -24.33 -69.47
N PRO A 27 20.11 -23.70 -70.26
CA PRO A 27 20.36 -22.25 -70.24
C PRO A 27 19.75 -21.51 -71.45
N GLU A 28 19.24 -20.27 -71.26
CA GLU A 28 19.35 -19.11 -72.19
C GLU A 28 18.51 -17.87 -71.74
N PRO A 29 18.73 -16.63 -72.25
CA PRO A 29 19.55 -15.63 -71.57
C PRO A 29 18.84 -14.28 -71.24
N LEU A 30 19.51 -13.49 -70.38
CA LEU A 30 19.52 -12.02 -70.25
C LEU A 30 18.19 -11.24 -70.49
N GLY A 31 17.63 -10.74 -69.38
CA GLY A 31 16.66 -9.65 -69.38
C GLY A 31 16.40 -9.10 -67.97
N SER A 32 17.20 -8.13 -67.54
CA SER A 32 16.74 -7.03 -66.67
C SER A 32 16.75 -5.77 -67.54
N PRO A 33 15.91 -4.74 -67.31
CA PRO A 33 15.40 -4.30 -66.01
C PRO A 33 13.91 -3.93 -66.01
N GLU A 34 13.26 -3.90 -64.84
CA GLU A 34 12.42 -2.77 -64.47
C GLU A 34 12.06 -2.82 -62.99
N ALA A 35 12.27 -1.68 -62.36
CA ALA A 35 12.00 -1.42 -60.97
C ALA A 35 10.49 -1.29 -60.78
N ASP A 36 9.85 -2.35 -60.27
CA ASP A 36 8.52 -2.22 -59.69
C ASP A 36 8.63 -2.26 -58.17
N ALA A 37 8.75 -1.06 -57.61
CA ALA A 37 8.53 -0.78 -56.20
C ALA A 37 7.04 -0.99 -55.88
N SER A 38 6.59 -2.24 -55.91
CA SER A 38 5.35 -2.65 -55.26
C SER A 38 5.66 -2.85 -53.78
N ALA A 39 5.49 -1.77 -53.03
CA ALA A 39 5.45 -1.81 -51.58
C ALA A 39 4.39 -2.84 -51.16
N ASP A 40 4.82 -3.94 -50.57
CA ASP A 40 3.95 -4.83 -49.79
C ASP A 40 3.15 -4.00 -48.78
N PRO A 41 1.81 -3.93 -48.85
CA PRO A 41 1.01 -3.38 -47.78
C PRO A 41 0.74 -4.49 -46.75
N ILE A 42 1.79 -5.12 -46.22
CA ILE A 42 1.69 -6.03 -45.05
C ILE A 42 2.29 -5.34 -43.82
N ALA A 43 1.88 -4.09 -43.62
CA ALA A 43 1.97 -3.42 -42.34
C ALA A 43 0.62 -2.76 -42.08
N ASP A 44 -0.41 -3.58 -41.94
CA ASP A 44 -1.62 -3.18 -41.23
C ASP A 44 -1.21 -2.99 -39.76
N VAL A 45 -0.65 -1.81 -39.46
CA VAL A 45 -0.12 -1.45 -38.15
C VAL A 45 -1.33 -1.33 -37.23
N LEU A 46 -1.67 -2.42 -36.56
CA LEU A 46 -2.67 -2.45 -35.49
C LEU A 46 -2.52 -1.20 -34.63
N SER A 47 -3.62 -0.47 -34.45
CA SER A 47 -3.62 0.72 -33.59
C SER A 47 -3.15 0.34 -32.19
N ALA A 48 -2.49 1.25 -31.48
CA ALA A 48 -1.99 0.97 -30.12
C ALA A 48 -3.11 0.44 -29.19
N ASP A 49 -4.36 0.81 -29.45
CA ASP A 49 -5.53 0.33 -28.72
C ASP A 49 -5.96 -1.09 -29.11
N GLU A 50 -5.82 -1.49 -30.38
CA GLU A 50 -6.04 -2.88 -30.81
C GLU A 50 -4.95 -3.80 -30.26
N VAL A 51 -3.68 -3.36 -30.27
CA VAL A 51 -2.58 -4.09 -29.62
C VAL A 51 -2.85 -4.24 -28.12
N ARG A 52 -3.29 -3.17 -27.43
CA ARG A 52 -3.67 -3.25 -26.01
C ARG A 52 -4.89 -4.15 -25.76
N ARG A 53 -5.89 -4.16 -26.64
CA ARG A 53 -7.06 -5.04 -26.54
C ARG A 53 -6.68 -6.50 -26.79
N GLY A 54 -5.83 -6.77 -27.78
CA GLY A 54 -5.28 -8.10 -28.06
C GLY A 54 -4.45 -8.62 -26.89
N LEU A 55 -3.53 -7.80 -26.37
CA LEU A 55 -2.74 -8.12 -25.17
C LEU A 55 -3.61 -8.32 -23.92
N ALA A 56 -4.71 -7.56 -23.76
CA ALA A 56 -5.64 -7.75 -22.65
C ALA A 56 -6.49 -9.01 -22.77
N LYS A 57 -6.84 -9.44 -23.99
CA LYS A 57 -7.46 -10.75 -24.23
C LYS A 57 -6.49 -11.89 -23.95
N ALA A 58 -5.20 -11.71 -24.27
CA ALA A 58 -4.16 -12.71 -24.03
C ALA A 58 -3.73 -12.79 -22.55
N ASP A 59 -3.66 -11.65 -21.85
CA ASP A 59 -3.33 -11.58 -20.42
C ASP A 59 -4.12 -10.46 -19.71
N PRO A 60 -5.16 -10.82 -18.92
CA PRO A 60 -5.94 -9.88 -18.11
C PRO A 60 -5.11 -9.01 -17.15
N LEU A 61 -3.88 -9.44 -16.77
CA LEU A 61 -2.97 -8.73 -15.88
C LEU A 61 -2.35 -7.46 -16.50
N THR A 62 -2.62 -7.21 -17.78
CA THR A 62 -2.29 -5.96 -18.45
C THR A 62 -3.24 -4.83 -18.05
N ARG A 63 -4.49 -5.15 -17.67
CA ARG A 63 -5.52 -4.16 -17.31
C ARG A 63 -5.89 -4.13 -15.83
N HIS A 64 -5.83 -5.27 -15.15
CA HIS A 64 -6.22 -5.37 -13.75
C HIS A 64 -5.14 -6.06 -12.90
N PRO A 65 -5.10 -5.77 -11.59
CA PRO A 65 -4.33 -6.56 -10.64
C PRO A 65 -4.78 -8.02 -10.65
N ARG A 66 -3.91 -8.92 -10.15
CA ARG A 66 -4.30 -10.32 -9.90
C ARG A 66 -5.48 -10.37 -8.93
N ILE A 67 -6.44 -11.26 -9.16
CA ILE A 67 -7.61 -11.47 -8.27
C ILE A 67 -7.15 -11.72 -6.83
N SER A 68 -6.08 -12.50 -6.63
CA SER A 68 -5.51 -12.74 -5.30
C SER A 68 -5.12 -11.45 -4.58
N SER A 69 -4.49 -10.50 -5.29
CA SER A 69 -4.08 -9.21 -4.73
C SER A 69 -5.29 -8.34 -4.40
N ILE A 70 -6.34 -8.39 -5.23
CA ILE A 70 -7.61 -7.69 -4.98
C ILE A 70 -8.26 -8.24 -3.71
N VAL A 71 -8.37 -9.57 -3.59
CA VAL A 71 -8.93 -10.23 -2.42
C VAL A 71 -8.12 -9.90 -1.16
N GLN A 72 -6.80 -9.94 -1.24
CA GLN A 72 -5.92 -9.55 -0.12
C GLN A 72 -6.13 -8.09 0.29
N CYS A 73 -6.21 -7.16 -0.66
CA CYS A 73 -6.52 -5.75 -0.37
C CYS A 73 -7.88 -5.59 0.33
N VAL A 74 -8.91 -6.29 -0.15
CA VAL A 74 -10.25 -6.23 0.46
C VAL A 74 -10.23 -6.82 1.86
N VAL A 75 -9.69 -8.02 2.05
CA VAL A 75 -9.64 -8.70 3.34
C VAL A 75 -8.85 -7.89 4.37
N PHE A 76 -7.62 -7.47 4.04
CA PHE A 76 -6.83 -6.65 4.96
C PHE A 76 -7.47 -5.28 5.19
N GLY A 77 -8.06 -4.66 4.15
CA GLY A 77 -8.77 -3.39 4.29
C GLY A 77 -9.94 -3.48 5.29
N LEU A 78 -10.77 -4.51 5.15
CA LEU A 78 -11.88 -4.77 6.07
C LEU A 78 -11.40 -5.12 7.49
N ILE A 79 -10.31 -5.88 7.63
CA ILE A 79 -9.73 -6.19 8.94
C ILE A 79 -9.23 -4.92 9.64
N LEU A 80 -8.58 -4.00 8.93
CA LEU A 80 -8.13 -2.72 9.51
C LEU A 80 -9.33 -1.86 9.93
N LEU A 81 -10.37 -1.78 9.10
CA LEU A 81 -11.60 -1.04 9.45
C LEU A 81 -12.33 -1.67 10.65
N ALA A 82 -12.46 -2.99 10.70
CA ALA A 82 -13.05 -3.70 11.82
C ALA A 82 -12.22 -3.53 13.10
N SER A 83 -10.89 -3.60 13.00
CA SER A 83 -9.97 -3.31 14.10
C SER A 83 -10.13 -1.88 14.60
N SER A 84 -10.36 -0.92 13.71
CA SER A 84 -10.61 0.48 14.07
C SER A 84 -11.85 0.63 14.96
N VAL A 85 -12.95 -0.04 14.57
CA VAL A 85 -14.18 -0.11 15.39
C VAL A 85 -13.93 -0.82 16.72
N GLY A 86 -13.18 -1.92 16.72
CA GLY A 86 -12.84 -2.67 17.93
C GLY A 86 -12.02 -1.86 18.93
N VAL A 87 -10.99 -1.14 18.48
CA VAL A 87 -10.16 -0.29 19.34
C VAL A 87 -10.98 0.88 19.89
N TRP A 88 -11.84 1.49 19.06
CA TRP A 88 -12.78 2.52 19.53
C TRP A 88 -13.73 1.98 20.60
N TRP A 89 -14.34 0.83 20.37
CA TRP A 89 -15.26 0.21 21.32
C TRP A 89 -14.57 -0.07 22.66
N LEU A 90 -13.38 -0.67 22.63
CA LEU A 90 -12.60 -0.97 23.83
C LEU A 90 -12.20 0.29 24.59
N GLY A 91 -11.75 1.33 23.88
CA GLY A 91 -11.36 2.60 24.50
C GLY A 91 -12.52 3.38 25.09
N VAL A 92 -13.66 3.43 24.37
CA VAL A 92 -14.76 4.34 24.66
C VAL A 92 -15.86 3.70 25.51
N TYR A 93 -16.14 2.41 25.35
CA TYR A 93 -17.25 1.74 26.04
C TYR A 93 -16.82 0.91 27.26
N THR A 94 -15.55 1.00 27.67
CA THR A 94 -15.06 0.30 28.86
C THR A 94 -14.47 1.27 29.88
N LEU A 95 -14.68 0.99 31.17
CA LEU A 95 -14.10 1.78 32.26
C LEU A 95 -12.57 1.79 32.19
N SER A 96 -11.96 0.61 32.00
CA SER A 96 -10.50 0.48 31.86
C SER A 96 -9.95 1.19 30.62
N GLY A 97 -10.71 1.23 29.52
CA GLY A 97 -10.34 1.97 28.31
C GLY A 97 -10.32 3.46 28.56
N GLN A 98 -11.38 4.01 29.14
CA GLN A 98 -11.45 5.44 29.44
C GLN A 98 -10.39 5.87 30.45
N SER A 99 -10.11 5.07 31.48
CA SER A 99 -9.06 5.38 32.45
C SER A 99 -7.66 5.27 31.85
N TYR A 100 -7.42 4.29 30.97
CA TYR A 100 -6.17 4.21 30.20
C TYR A 100 -5.97 5.47 29.35
N GLU A 101 -7.01 5.90 28.62
CA GLU A 101 -6.93 7.11 27.79
C GLU A 101 -6.64 8.36 28.61
N ASP A 102 -7.32 8.54 29.74
CA ASP A 102 -7.19 9.72 30.61
C ASP A 102 -5.82 9.79 31.29
N MET A 103 -5.31 8.63 31.71
CA MET A 103 -3.95 8.48 32.25
C MET A 103 -2.89 8.89 31.25
N VAL A 104 -3.02 8.44 30.00
CA VAL A 104 -2.09 8.84 28.94
C VAL A 104 -2.26 10.32 28.63
N TRP A 105 -3.49 10.78 28.42
CA TRP A 105 -3.78 12.17 28.08
C TRP A 105 -3.23 13.16 29.12
N SER A 106 -3.32 12.85 30.42
CA SER A 106 -2.89 13.75 31.50
C SER A 106 -1.36 13.83 31.66
N LYS A 107 -0.63 12.73 31.48
CA LYS A 107 0.80 12.64 31.88
C LYS A 107 1.77 12.28 30.74
N PHE A 108 1.28 12.09 29.52
CA PHE A 108 2.14 11.60 28.42
C PHE A 108 3.28 12.56 28.06
N SER A 109 3.03 13.88 28.07
CA SER A 109 4.07 14.87 27.76
C SER A 109 5.27 14.78 28.70
N ASP A 110 5.01 14.60 30.00
CA ASP A 110 6.06 14.49 31.03
C ASP A 110 6.79 13.14 30.98
N ALA A 111 6.16 12.11 30.43
CA ALA A 111 6.73 10.78 30.26
C ALA A 111 7.64 10.65 29.03
N LEU A 112 7.69 11.67 28.15
CA LEU A 112 8.55 11.63 26.97
C LEU A 112 10.04 11.76 27.38
N PRO A 113 10.95 10.97 26.78
CA PRO A 113 12.38 11.18 26.97
C PRO A 113 12.78 12.61 26.61
N ALA A 114 13.69 13.21 27.39
CA ALA A 114 14.10 14.61 27.22
C ALA A 114 14.61 14.95 25.80
N TRP A 115 15.25 13.99 25.12
CA TRP A 115 15.72 14.16 23.74
C TRP A 115 14.59 14.09 22.71
N PHE A 116 13.48 13.43 23.03
CA PHE A 116 12.38 13.15 22.11
C PHE A 116 11.25 14.17 22.23
N GLY A 117 11.00 14.70 23.44
CA GLY A 117 10.01 15.74 23.70
C GLY A 117 10.05 16.89 22.69
N PRO A 118 11.20 17.55 22.46
CA PRO A 118 11.30 18.65 21.48
C PRO A 118 10.90 18.24 20.06
N VAL A 119 11.25 17.02 19.63
CA VAL A 119 10.93 16.53 18.29
C VAL A 119 9.41 16.35 18.13
N VAL A 120 8.76 15.78 19.14
CA VAL A 120 7.31 15.60 19.17
C VAL A 120 6.60 16.95 19.21
N HIS A 121 7.08 17.90 20.02
CA HIS A 121 6.46 19.22 20.14
C HIS A 121 6.55 20.08 18.88
N VAL A 122 7.50 19.85 17.96
CA VAL A 122 7.50 20.54 16.65
C VAL A 122 6.18 20.30 15.89
N PHE A 123 5.61 19.11 15.99
CA PHE A 123 4.38 18.73 15.29
C PHE A 123 3.10 19.09 16.05
N THR A 124 3.17 19.85 17.14
CA THR A 124 1.98 20.47 17.77
C THR A 124 1.57 21.76 17.05
N ILE A 125 2.46 22.32 16.22
CA ILE A 125 2.13 23.46 15.36
C ILE A 125 1.18 22.99 14.25
N SER A 126 -0.12 23.17 14.45
CA SER A 126 -1.17 22.72 13.52
C SER A 126 -0.93 23.16 12.05
N ARG A 127 -0.48 24.41 11.85
CA ARG A 127 -0.16 24.94 10.51
C ARG A 127 1.02 24.22 9.85
N LEU A 128 1.99 23.77 10.65
CA LEU A 128 3.14 23.03 10.14
C LEU A 128 2.71 21.64 9.65
N VAL A 129 1.91 20.92 10.43
CA VAL A 129 1.36 19.62 10.03
C VAL A 129 0.54 19.74 8.76
N GLN A 130 -0.33 20.74 8.68
CA GLN A 130 -1.11 21.02 7.46
C GLN A 130 -0.21 21.35 6.27
N GLY A 131 0.79 22.22 6.46
CA GLY A 131 1.73 22.62 5.41
C GLY A 131 2.54 21.44 4.87
N ILE A 132 3.11 20.60 5.74
CA ILE A 132 3.86 19.40 5.34
C ILE A 132 2.95 18.42 4.61
N SER A 133 1.75 18.17 5.12
CA SER A 133 0.80 17.25 4.49
C SER A 133 0.35 17.73 3.10
N VAL A 134 0.07 19.03 2.96
CA VAL A 134 -0.25 19.65 1.67
C VAL A 134 0.95 19.57 0.71
N ALA A 135 2.17 19.84 1.18
CA ALA A 135 3.37 19.71 0.38
C ALA A 135 3.56 18.27 -0.13
N MET A 136 3.38 17.26 0.72
CA MET A 136 3.44 15.85 0.30
C MET A 136 2.36 15.51 -0.74
N ALA A 137 1.14 16.02 -0.58
CA ALA A 137 0.06 15.83 -1.54
C ALA A 137 0.34 16.53 -2.89
N ILE A 138 0.92 17.73 -2.87
CA ILE A 138 1.34 18.46 -4.08
C ILE A 138 2.46 17.70 -4.79
N VAL A 139 3.47 17.22 -4.07
CA VAL A 139 4.54 16.40 -4.65
C VAL A 139 3.95 15.12 -5.27
N ALA A 140 3.02 14.46 -4.58
CA ALA A 140 2.32 13.30 -5.11
C ALA A 140 1.60 13.62 -6.44
N LEU A 141 0.87 14.75 -6.48
CA LEU A 141 0.17 15.21 -7.68
C LEU A 141 1.14 15.51 -8.83
N ILE A 142 2.22 16.26 -8.57
CA ILE A 142 3.25 16.58 -9.58
C ILE A 142 3.85 15.30 -10.16
N VAL A 143 4.22 14.35 -9.30
CA VAL A 143 4.78 13.07 -9.74
C VAL A 143 3.79 12.31 -10.63
N LEU A 144 2.49 12.32 -10.30
CA LEU A 144 1.47 11.65 -11.10
C LEU A 144 1.24 12.33 -12.45
N ILE A 145 1.25 13.66 -12.50
CA ILE A 145 1.12 14.44 -13.73
C ILE A 145 2.31 14.16 -14.66
N VAL A 146 3.54 14.24 -14.14
CA VAL A 146 4.76 13.96 -14.91
C VAL A 146 4.75 12.53 -15.45
N ARG A 147 4.23 11.57 -14.68
CA ARG A 147 4.10 10.17 -15.10
C ARG A 147 2.86 9.89 -15.95
N LYS A 148 2.03 10.90 -16.25
CA LYS A 148 0.78 10.85 -17.03
C LYS A 148 -0.26 9.86 -16.48
N ARG A 149 -0.36 9.75 -15.15
CA ARG A 149 -1.16 8.75 -14.42
C ARG A 149 -2.56 9.28 -14.01
N TRP A 150 -3.31 9.80 -14.98
CA TRP A 150 -4.58 10.53 -14.74
C TRP A 150 -5.63 9.77 -13.92
N LEU A 151 -5.83 8.47 -14.15
CA LEU A 151 -6.81 7.70 -13.36
C LEU A 151 -6.38 7.54 -11.90
N LEU A 152 -5.07 7.49 -11.65
CA LEU A 152 -4.55 7.39 -10.29
C LEU A 152 -4.69 8.72 -9.54
N ILE A 153 -4.65 9.86 -10.25
CA ILE A 153 -5.00 11.17 -9.66
C ILE A 153 -6.45 11.16 -9.19
N ALA A 154 -7.39 10.75 -10.04
CA ALA A 154 -8.81 10.65 -9.67
C ALA A 154 -9.01 9.68 -8.49
N GLN A 155 -8.36 8.52 -8.53
CA GLN A 155 -8.42 7.51 -7.46
C GLN A 155 -7.91 8.06 -6.11
N LEU A 156 -6.78 8.77 -6.10
CA LEU A 156 -6.24 9.37 -4.87
C LEU A 156 -7.04 10.57 -4.39
N ALA A 157 -7.66 11.34 -5.29
CA ALA A 157 -8.57 12.42 -4.94
C ALA A 157 -9.82 11.87 -4.21
N VAL A 158 -10.41 10.80 -4.74
CA VAL A 158 -11.52 10.09 -4.08
C VAL A 158 -11.09 9.54 -2.72
N PHE A 159 -9.92 8.90 -2.63
CA PHE A 159 -9.37 8.41 -1.37
C PHE A 159 -9.19 9.53 -0.33
N GLY A 160 -8.60 10.67 -0.72
CA GLY A 160 -8.43 11.83 0.16
C GLY A 160 -9.78 12.38 0.63
N GLY A 161 -10.75 12.49 -0.28
CA GLY A 161 -12.12 12.89 0.03
C GLY A 161 -12.84 11.95 0.99
N LEU A 162 -12.66 10.63 0.83
CA LEU A 162 -13.21 9.62 1.74
C LEU A 162 -12.56 9.71 3.13
N CYS A 163 -11.24 9.89 3.21
CA CYS A 163 -10.54 10.07 4.49
C CYS A 163 -11.04 11.32 5.23
N PHE A 164 -11.20 12.45 4.52
CA PHE A 164 -11.72 13.69 5.11
C PHE A 164 -13.18 13.55 5.55
N THR A 165 -14.01 12.94 4.71
CA THR A 165 -15.41 12.66 5.04
C THR A 165 -15.51 11.76 6.26
N ALA A 166 -14.71 10.69 6.35
CA ALA A 166 -14.65 9.83 7.52
C ALA A 166 -14.28 10.61 8.78
N ALA A 167 -13.27 11.48 8.71
CA ALA A 167 -12.88 12.32 9.85
C ALA A 167 -14.02 13.21 10.33
N LYS A 168 -14.75 13.85 9.40
CA LYS A 168 -15.84 14.77 9.73
C LYS A 168 -17.07 14.05 10.27
N VAL A 169 -17.51 12.99 9.60
CA VAL A 169 -18.74 12.26 9.94
C VAL A 169 -18.56 11.54 11.27
N LEU A 170 -17.51 10.73 11.43
CA LEU A 170 -17.31 9.93 12.64
C LEU A 170 -17.18 10.82 13.88
N LYS A 171 -16.50 11.98 13.75
CA LYS A 171 -16.39 12.92 14.87
C LYS A 171 -17.75 13.42 15.35
N SER A 172 -18.68 13.67 14.42
CA SER A 172 -20.04 14.13 14.73
C SER A 172 -21.01 13.02 15.14
N THR A 173 -20.77 11.77 14.74
CA THR A 173 -21.73 10.67 14.91
C THR A 173 -21.38 9.70 16.03
N LEU A 174 -20.10 9.52 16.36
CA LEU A 174 -19.70 8.51 17.35
C LEU A 174 -20.07 8.97 18.76
N PRO A 175 -20.92 8.23 19.49
CA PRO A 175 -21.23 8.55 20.87
C PRO A 175 -20.03 8.26 21.76
N ARG A 176 -19.81 9.11 22.77
CA ARG A 176 -18.90 8.83 23.88
C ARG A 176 -19.69 8.85 25.18
N PRO A 177 -20.07 7.68 25.74
CA PRO A 177 -20.73 7.63 27.03
C PRO A 177 -19.77 8.09 28.12
N TYR A 178 -20.29 8.81 29.11
CA TYR A 178 -19.52 9.24 30.27
C TYR A 178 -19.54 8.13 31.32
N LEU A 179 -18.42 7.41 31.47
CA LEU A 179 -18.32 6.28 32.40
C LEU A 179 -17.55 6.63 33.68
N ILE A 180 -16.62 7.59 33.61
CA ILE A 180 -15.81 8.08 34.74
C ILE A 180 -15.69 9.60 34.69
N ASN A 181 -15.33 10.23 35.82
CA ASN A 181 -14.90 11.63 35.81
C ASN A 181 -13.53 11.73 35.13
N LEU A 182 -13.49 12.39 33.97
CA LEU A 182 -12.33 12.54 33.11
C LEU A 182 -11.77 13.95 33.24
N ASP A 183 -10.45 14.09 33.24
CA ASP A 183 -9.80 15.38 33.01
C ASP A 183 -9.85 15.76 31.52
N SER A 184 -9.85 14.75 30.64
CA SER A 184 -10.01 14.95 29.19
C SER A 184 -11.42 15.41 28.80
N ASN A 185 -11.52 16.19 27.71
CA ASN A 185 -12.80 16.72 27.23
C ASN A 185 -13.83 15.58 27.02
N PRO A 186 -15.04 15.64 27.63
CA PRO A 186 -16.04 14.58 27.55
C PRO A 186 -16.62 14.40 26.13
N VAL A 187 -16.47 15.39 25.25
CA VAL A 187 -16.95 15.32 23.87
C VAL A 187 -16.10 14.36 23.04
N ASN A 188 -16.73 13.67 22.09
CA ASN A 188 -16.03 12.78 21.16
C ASN A 188 -14.96 13.55 20.34
N SER A 189 -13.73 13.06 20.40
CA SER A 189 -12.59 13.59 19.66
C SER A 189 -12.12 12.64 18.54
N ALA A 190 -12.66 11.42 18.49
CA ALA A 190 -12.25 10.39 17.55
C ALA A 190 -12.94 10.53 16.19
N PRO A 191 -12.24 10.35 15.06
CA PRO A 191 -10.79 10.15 14.89
C PRO A 191 -10.00 11.46 14.87
N SER A 192 -8.68 11.37 15.09
CA SER A 192 -7.77 12.52 14.97
C SER A 192 -7.63 13.01 13.52
N GLY A 193 -8.00 14.27 13.29
CA GLY A 193 -7.93 14.90 11.97
C GLY A 193 -6.51 15.09 11.46
N HIS A 194 -5.58 15.53 12.33
CA HIS A 194 -4.16 15.69 12.00
C HIS A 194 -3.51 14.35 11.65
N THR A 195 -3.83 13.28 12.40
CA THR A 195 -3.32 11.94 12.10
C THR A 195 -3.87 11.41 10.79
N ILE A 196 -5.17 11.59 10.50
CA ILE A 196 -5.76 11.22 9.21
C ILE A 196 -5.06 11.97 8.08
N LEU A 197 -4.90 13.29 8.20
CA LEU A 197 -4.27 14.13 7.19
C LEU A 197 -2.83 13.69 6.91
N ALA A 198 -2.01 13.52 7.95
CA ALA A 198 -0.61 13.13 7.83
C ALA A 198 -0.45 11.73 7.21
N THR A 199 -1.24 10.77 7.68
CA THR A 199 -1.20 9.38 7.20
C THR A 199 -1.68 9.30 5.75
N ALA A 200 -2.77 9.99 5.40
CA ALA A 200 -3.31 10.01 4.05
C ALA A 200 -2.32 10.66 3.07
N ALA A 201 -1.69 11.78 3.45
CA ALA A 201 -0.66 12.42 2.64
C ALA A 201 0.55 11.50 2.40
N GLY A 202 1.01 10.79 3.43
CA GLY A 202 2.05 9.76 3.32
C GLY A 202 1.67 8.62 2.36
N VAL A 203 0.47 8.07 2.51
CA VAL A 203 -0.06 7.01 1.64
C VAL A 203 -0.21 7.48 0.19
N MET A 204 -0.71 8.70 -0.03
CA MET A 204 -0.85 9.29 -1.37
C MET A 204 0.51 9.45 -2.04
N LEU A 205 1.52 9.95 -1.31
CA LEU A 205 2.89 10.08 -1.82
C LEU A 205 3.50 8.72 -2.16
N LEU A 206 3.38 7.74 -1.25
CA LEU A 206 3.81 6.35 -1.48
C LEU A 206 3.17 5.75 -2.75
N CYS A 207 1.88 6.02 -2.96
CA CYS A 207 1.15 5.59 -4.14
C CYS A 207 1.55 6.33 -5.42
N ALA A 208 2.00 7.58 -5.33
CA ALA A 208 2.37 8.39 -6.48
C ALA A 208 3.76 8.05 -7.03
N VAL A 209 4.72 7.76 -6.15
CA VAL A 209 6.13 7.63 -6.54
C VAL A 209 6.45 6.39 -7.40
N PRO A 210 7.52 6.45 -8.22
CA PRO A 210 8.01 5.28 -8.95
C PRO A 210 8.51 4.19 -7.99
N ARG A 211 8.55 2.95 -8.48
CA ARG A 211 8.95 1.76 -7.69
C ARG A 211 10.21 1.97 -6.85
N ALA A 212 11.23 2.64 -7.42
CA ALA A 212 12.51 2.90 -6.76
C ALA A 212 12.38 3.68 -5.44
N LEU A 213 11.37 4.56 -5.32
CA LEU A 213 11.18 5.45 -4.17
C LEU A 213 10.07 4.99 -3.22
N ARG A 214 9.34 3.90 -3.54
CA ARG A 214 8.22 3.40 -2.71
C ARG A 214 8.68 3.05 -1.31
N ALA A 215 9.78 2.31 -1.17
CA ALA A 215 10.30 1.92 0.14
C ALA A 215 10.69 3.14 0.99
N LEU A 216 11.39 4.12 0.41
CA LEU A 216 11.79 5.35 1.10
C LEU A 216 10.57 6.17 1.56
N THR A 217 9.61 6.38 0.66
CA THR A 217 8.39 7.14 0.99
C THR A 217 7.51 6.45 2.02
N ALA A 218 7.49 5.11 2.07
CA ALA A 218 6.80 4.38 3.13
C ALA A 218 7.43 4.64 4.50
N VAL A 219 8.77 4.65 4.60
CA VAL A 219 9.48 4.95 5.86
C VAL A 219 9.28 6.40 6.28
N ILE A 220 9.37 7.36 5.34
CA ILE A 220 9.13 8.77 5.62
C ILE A 220 7.68 8.99 6.08
N GLY A 221 6.71 8.42 5.37
CA GLY A 221 5.29 8.51 5.72
C GLY A 221 5.01 7.90 7.09
N TRP A 222 5.62 6.74 7.38
CA TRP A 222 5.53 6.11 8.70
C TRP A 222 6.08 7.01 9.81
N ALA A 223 7.32 7.48 9.68
CA ALA A 223 7.95 8.33 10.69
C ALA A 223 7.12 9.62 10.92
N TYR A 224 6.65 10.24 9.84
CA TYR A 224 5.81 11.42 9.93
C TYR A 224 4.47 11.15 10.63
N ALA A 225 3.77 10.06 10.29
CA ALA A 225 2.51 9.70 10.92
C ALA A 225 2.67 9.37 12.41
N VAL A 226 3.78 8.72 12.80
CA VAL A 226 4.10 8.45 14.21
C VAL A 226 4.36 9.75 14.96
N LEU A 227 5.21 10.64 14.42
CA LEU A 227 5.53 11.91 15.08
C LEU A 227 4.29 12.79 15.26
N VAL A 228 3.44 12.89 14.24
CA VAL A 228 2.14 13.61 14.34
C VAL A 228 1.18 12.91 15.29
N GLY A 229 1.14 11.58 15.29
CA GLY A 229 0.28 10.81 16.21
C GLY A 229 0.66 11.02 17.67
N LEU A 230 1.96 10.99 17.99
CA LEU A 230 2.45 11.22 19.35
C LEU A 230 2.32 12.70 19.75
N SER A 231 2.47 13.64 18.81
CA SER A 231 2.37 15.08 19.12
C SER A 231 0.97 15.50 19.54
N VAL A 232 -0.06 15.00 18.87
CA VAL A 232 -1.45 15.34 19.24
C VAL A 232 -1.89 14.71 20.57
N ILE A 233 -1.22 13.63 21.00
CA ILE A 233 -1.42 13.04 22.32
C ILE A 233 -0.65 13.86 23.37
N ALA A 234 0.61 14.22 23.08
CA ALA A 234 1.46 14.99 23.98
C ALA A 234 0.89 16.40 24.27
N ASP A 235 0.31 17.06 23.27
CA ASP A 235 -0.34 18.37 23.43
C ASP A 235 -1.77 18.27 23.96
N GLN A 236 -2.21 17.07 24.36
CA GLN A 236 -3.52 16.84 24.97
C GLN A 236 -4.71 17.17 24.06
N TRP A 237 -4.53 17.19 22.73
CA TRP A 237 -5.62 17.44 21.79
C TRP A 237 -6.46 16.18 21.54
N HIS A 238 -5.80 15.03 21.57
CA HIS A 238 -6.37 13.75 21.20
C HIS A 238 -5.98 12.65 22.17
N ARG A 239 -6.87 11.69 22.33
CA ARG A 239 -6.61 10.48 23.12
C ARG A 239 -5.91 9.42 22.25
N PRO A 240 -5.21 8.44 22.84
CA PRO A 240 -4.49 7.41 22.08
C PRO A 240 -5.35 6.65 21.05
N VAL A 241 -6.60 6.37 21.40
CA VAL A 241 -7.54 5.66 20.53
C VAL A 241 -7.87 6.49 19.29
N ASP A 242 -7.99 7.81 19.42
CA ASP A 242 -8.27 8.70 18.28
C ASP A 242 -7.21 8.58 17.17
N VAL A 243 -5.95 8.39 17.58
CA VAL A 243 -4.78 8.26 16.70
C VAL A 243 -4.71 6.87 16.09
N ILE A 244 -4.86 5.81 16.90
CA ILE A 244 -4.86 4.43 16.40
C ILE A 244 -6.03 4.21 15.44
N MET A 245 -7.23 4.70 15.79
CA MET A 245 -8.43 4.62 14.96
C MET A 245 -8.21 5.33 13.61
N ALA A 246 -7.60 6.51 13.61
CA ALA A 246 -7.25 7.27 12.41
C ALA A 246 -6.29 6.49 11.49
N LEU A 247 -5.21 5.91 12.04
CA LEU A 247 -4.24 5.11 11.28
C LEU A 247 -4.92 3.92 10.59
N LEU A 248 -5.76 3.19 11.33
CA LEU A 248 -6.49 2.03 10.84
C LEU A 248 -7.53 2.38 9.77
N ILE A 249 -8.25 3.51 9.92
CA ILE A 249 -9.21 4.00 8.91
C ILE A 249 -8.49 4.31 7.60
N VAL A 250 -7.40 5.10 7.66
CA VAL A 250 -6.65 5.48 6.47
C VAL A 250 -6.04 4.25 5.80
N GLY A 251 -5.45 3.34 6.57
CA GLY A 251 -4.91 2.08 6.04
C GLY A 251 -6.00 1.21 5.39
N GLY A 252 -7.15 1.06 6.04
CA GLY A 252 -8.28 0.29 5.52
C GLY A 252 -8.80 0.85 4.19
N LEU A 253 -9.06 2.16 4.15
CA LEU A 253 -9.48 2.85 2.92
C LEU A 253 -8.42 2.79 1.82
N ALA A 254 -7.12 2.85 2.18
CA ALA A 254 -6.04 2.77 1.22
C ALA A 254 -5.99 1.39 0.55
N LEU A 255 -6.16 0.32 1.32
CA LEU A 255 -6.18 -1.05 0.78
C LEU A 255 -7.42 -1.28 -0.10
N LEU A 256 -8.61 -0.81 0.30
CA LEU A 256 -9.80 -0.85 -0.53
C LEU A 256 -9.63 -0.05 -1.84
N MET A 257 -8.98 1.11 -1.76
CA MET A 257 -8.61 1.89 -2.94
C MET A 257 -7.67 1.09 -3.85
N LEU A 258 -6.63 0.44 -3.33
CA LEU A 258 -5.72 -0.39 -4.13
C LEU A 258 -6.40 -1.61 -4.76
N ALA A 259 -7.49 -2.13 -4.17
CA ALA A 259 -8.28 -3.22 -4.74
C ALA A 259 -8.92 -2.85 -6.09
N VAL A 260 -9.26 -1.57 -6.28
CA VAL A 260 -9.88 -1.04 -7.50
C VAL A 260 -8.86 -0.32 -8.40
N SER A 261 -7.56 -0.57 -8.26
CA SER A 261 -6.55 -0.01 -9.16
C SER A 261 -6.70 -0.56 -10.59
N PHE A 262 -6.60 0.32 -11.59
CA PHE A 262 -6.73 0.00 -13.02
C PHE A 262 -5.40 0.18 -13.77
N ALA A 263 -5.34 -0.28 -15.03
CA ALA A 263 -4.19 -0.26 -15.95
C ALA A 263 -3.28 0.99 -15.85
N ASN A 264 -3.88 2.18 -15.83
CA ASN A 264 -3.14 3.44 -15.79
C ASN A 264 -2.42 3.68 -14.44
N GLY A 265 -2.77 2.97 -13.37
CA GLY A 265 -2.05 3.00 -12.08
C GLY A 265 -0.92 1.97 -11.95
N MET A 266 -0.81 1.03 -12.90
CA MET A 266 0.17 -0.07 -12.88
C MET A 266 1.48 0.27 -13.59
N ASP A 267 2.57 -0.37 -13.17
CA ASP A 267 3.86 -0.28 -13.85
C ASP A 267 3.75 -0.95 -15.24
N GLU A 268 4.40 -0.36 -16.24
CA GLU A 268 4.37 -0.84 -17.63
C GLU A 268 4.83 -2.29 -17.72
N PRO A 269 4.17 -3.18 -18.50
CA PRO A 269 4.48 -4.61 -18.53
C PRO A 269 5.96 -4.97 -18.68
N GLY A 270 6.72 -4.26 -19.53
CA GLY A 270 8.16 -4.48 -19.72
C GLY A 270 9.07 -3.93 -18.61
N ARG A 271 8.54 -3.17 -17.65
CA ARG A 271 9.28 -2.58 -16.52
C ARG A 271 8.90 -3.22 -15.18
N ARG A 272 7.97 -4.19 -15.18
CA ARG A 272 7.56 -4.93 -13.99
C ARG A 272 8.69 -5.84 -13.54
N ALA A 273 9.12 -5.66 -12.30
CA ALA A 273 10.17 -6.46 -11.66
C ALA A 273 9.94 -6.44 -10.16
N SER A 274 10.49 -7.45 -9.49
CA SER A 274 10.63 -7.45 -8.03
C SER A 274 11.55 -6.30 -7.60
N SER A 275 11.37 -5.82 -6.37
CA SER A 275 12.19 -4.76 -5.80
C SER A 275 12.69 -5.24 -4.44
N PRO A 276 14.01 -5.49 -4.28
CA PRO A 276 14.58 -5.93 -3.02
C PRO A 276 14.30 -4.95 -1.88
N SER A 277 14.38 -3.64 -2.16
CA SER A 277 14.09 -2.60 -1.16
C SER A 277 12.65 -2.65 -0.67
N VAL A 278 11.68 -2.86 -1.55
CA VAL A 278 10.26 -3.02 -1.16
C VAL A 278 10.04 -4.29 -0.35
N GLN A 279 10.70 -5.40 -0.70
CA GLN A 279 10.59 -6.66 0.03
C GLN A 279 11.19 -6.55 1.44
N ILE A 280 12.40 -5.99 1.56
CA ILE A 280 13.10 -5.82 2.84
C ILE A 280 12.34 -4.83 3.73
N VAL A 281 12.04 -3.62 3.21
CA VAL A 281 11.34 -2.60 4.01
C VAL A 281 9.93 -3.07 4.35
N GLY A 282 9.21 -3.67 3.40
CA GLY A 282 7.89 -4.23 3.65
C GLY A 282 7.89 -5.32 4.72
N SER A 283 8.82 -6.29 4.64
CA SER A 283 8.90 -7.37 5.64
C SER A 283 9.30 -6.85 7.02
N VAL A 284 10.25 -5.91 7.09
CA VAL A 284 10.66 -5.27 8.35
C VAL A 284 9.48 -4.51 8.97
N MET A 285 8.77 -3.68 8.21
CA MET A 285 7.64 -2.89 8.72
C MET A 285 6.48 -3.79 9.17
N LEU A 286 6.18 -4.86 8.43
CA LEU A 286 5.14 -5.82 8.80
C LEU A 286 5.53 -6.61 10.05
N THR A 287 6.79 -7.07 10.14
CA THR A 287 7.27 -7.84 11.31
C THR A 287 7.31 -6.96 12.55
N PHE A 288 7.90 -5.76 12.44
CA PHE A 288 7.92 -4.77 13.51
C PHE A 288 6.49 -4.39 13.93
N GLY A 289 5.62 -4.15 12.96
CA GLY A 289 4.23 -3.82 13.20
C GLY A 289 3.45 -4.92 13.94
N VAL A 290 3.55 -6.17 13.50
CA VAL A 290 2.85 -7.30 14.15
C VAL A 290 3.41 -7.52 15.57
N LEU A 291 4.72 -7.67 15.70
CA LEU A 291 5.34 -7.97 17.00
C LEU A 291 5.16 -6.81 17.98
N GLY A 292 5.30 -5.58 17.51
CA GLY A 292 5.11 -4.39 18.33
C GLY A 292 3.64 -4.19 18.74
N THR A 293 2.67 -4.48 17.86
CA THR A 293 1.25 -4.46 18.25
C THR A 293 0.93 -5.55 19.29
N LEU A 294 1.46 -6.77 19.12
CA LEU A 294 1.30 -7.85 20.11
C LEU A 294 1.93 -7.48 21.45
N TYR A 295 3.13 -6.91 21.43
CA TYR A 295 3.83 -6.49 22.64
C TYR A 295 3.13 -5.31 23.34
N GLY A 296 2.65 -4.33 22.58
CA GLY A 296 1.84 -3.23 23.11
C GLY A 296 0.55 -3.73 23.76
N ALA A 297 -0.14 -4.68 23.11
CA ALA A 297 -1.33 -5.33 23.67
C ALA A 297 -1.00 -6.14 24.95
N TYR A 298 0.14 -6.82 24.98
CA TYR A 298 0.64 -7.51 26.18
C TYR A 298 0.85 -6.53 27.35
N ILE A 299 1.47 -5.37 27.11
CA ILE A 299 1.64 -4.35 28.17
C ILE A 299 0.28 -3.87 28.69
N VAL A 300 -0.67 -3.57 27.79
CA VAL A 300 -2.04 -3.17 28.17
C VAL A 300 -2.71 -4.25 29.02
N TRP A 301 -2.54 -5.52 28.65
CA TRP A 301 -3.07 -6.65 29.42
C TRP A 301 -2.45 -6.74 30.82
N GLN A 302 -1.15 -6.51 30.97
CA GLN A 302 -0.45 -6.52 32.27
C GLN A 302 -0.94 -5.43 33.22
N ILE A 303 -1.22 -4.23 32.70
CA ILE A 303 -1.68 -3.11 33.53
C ILE A 303 -3.20 -3.10 33.76
N GLN A 304 -3.95 -3.92 33.02
CA GLN A 304 -5.42 -3.94 33.05
C GLN A 304 -6.04 -4.00 34.46
N PRO A 305 -5.51 -4.80 35.41
CA PRO A 305 -6.06 -4.85 36.77
C PRO A 305 -6.01 -3.50 37.52
N GLY A 306 -5.01 -2.66 37.23
CA GLY A 306 -4.85 -1.35 37.85
C GLY A 306 -5.63 -0.22 37.16
N LEU A 307 -6.07 -0.44 35.90
CA LEU A 307 -6.77 0.59 35.12
C LEU A 307 -8.12 0.96 35.73
N ALA A 308 -8.87 0.01 36.29
CA ALA A 308 -10.19 0.29 36.88
C ALA A 308 -10.13 1.22 38.12
N LEU A 309 -8.96 1.27 38.78
CA LEU A 309 -8.71 2.10 39.96
C LEU A 309 -7.84 3.33 39.63
N SER A 310 -7.48 3.53 38.35
CA SER A 310 -6.53 4.55 37.90
C SER A 310 -5.22 4.56 38.71
N ALA A 311 -4.70 3.37 39.02
CA ALA A 311 -3.56 3.22 39.92
C ALA A 311 -2.27 3.80 39.33
N GLU A 312 -1.48 4.55 40.11
CA GLU A 312 -0.31 5.27 39.57
C GLU A 312 0.77 4.36 38.96
N TRP A 313 0.89 3.11 39.44
CA TRP A 313 1.87 2.16 38.90
C TRP A 313 1.60 1.77 37.43
N THR A 314 0.39 1.99 36.91
CA THR A 314 0.06 1.71 35.51
C THR A 314 0.51 2.81 34.54
N ASN A 315 0.87 4.00 35.03
CA ASN A 315 1.23 5.16 34.20
C ASN A 315 2.35 4.83 33.19
N ALA A 316 3.46 4.28 33.69
CA ALA A 316 4.61 3.95 32.86
C ALA A 316 4.26 2.94 31.75
N GLY A 317 3.46 1.92 32.10
CA GLY A 317 2.98 0.93 31.14
C GLY A 317 2.08 1.57 30.07
N ALA A 318 1.16 2.45 30.46
CA ALA A 318 0.22 3.10 29.55
C ALA A 318 0.91 4.05 28.55
N HIS A 319 1.91 4.81 29.00
CA HIS A 319 2.71 5.68 28.11
C HIS A 319 3.57 4.85 27.14
N ALA A 320 4.20 3.78 27.63
CA ALA A 320 5.02 2.89 26.81
C ALA A 320 4.16 2.17 25.76
N SER A 321 3.02 1.59 26.14
CA SER A 321 2.11 0.91 25.22
C SER A 321 1.56 1.87 24.17
N THR A 322 1.23 3.11 24.53
CA THR A 322 0.76 4.12 23.56
C THR A 322 1.81 4.40 22.49
N THR A 323 3.07 4.59 22.90
CA THR A 323 4.16 4.87 21.97
C THR A 323 4.41 3.68 21.03
N ILE A 324 4.47 2.47 21.61
CA ILE A 324 4.70 1.23 20.86
C ILE A 324 3.54 0.95 19.90
N LEU A 325 2.29 1.04 20.36
CA LEU A 325 1.11 0.78 19.54
C LEU A 325 1.00 1.79 18.39
N THR A 326 1.24 3.08 18.64
CA THR A 326 1.21 4.11 17.59
C THR A 326 2.26 3.82 16.51
N ALA A 327 3.50 3.53 16.92
CA ALA A 327 4.58 3.19 16.00
C ALA A 327 4.32 1.89 15.20
N SER A 328 3.79 0.87 15.88
CA SER A 328 3.57 -0.46 15.31
C SER A 328 2.37 -0.49 14.36
N VAL A 329 1.26 0.13 14.74
CA VAL A 329 0.06 0.23 13.88
C VAL A 329 0.37 1.07 12.65
N ALA A 330 1.10 2.19 12.79
CA ALA A 330 1.55 2.95 11.63
C ALA A 330 2.45 2.09 10.72
N ALA A 331 3.36 1.29 11.29
CA ALA A 331 4.23 0.41 10.50
C ALA A 331 3.44 -0.67 9.76
N LEU A 332 2.43 -1.27 10.40
CA LEU A 332 1.50 -2.20 9.75
C LEU A 332 0.79 -1.54 8.57
N VAL A 333 0.24 -0.35 8.76
CA VAL A 333 -0.49 0.39 7.71
C VAL A 333 0.42 0.67 6.52
N PHE A 334 1.57 1.31 6.74
CA PHE A 334 2.48 1.64 5.65
C PHE A 334 3.13 0.40 5.02
N GLY A 335 3.44 -0.64 5.81
CA GLY A 335 3.98 -1.91 5.34
C GLY A 335 2.99 -2.67 4.45
N LEU A 336 1.72 -2.76 4.86
CA LEU A 336 0.65 -3.37 4.07
C LEU A 336 0.41 -2.57 2.79
N VAL A 337 0.30 -1.25 2.87
CA VAL A 337 0.12 -0.40 1.67
C VAL A 337 1.31 -0.53 0.72
N LEU A 338 2.54 -0.55 1.23
CA LEU A 338 3.75 -0.73 0.43
C LEU A 338 3.75 -2.09 -0.31
N ALA A 339 3.50 -3.17 0.43
CA ALA A 339 3.47 -4.52 -0.12
C ALA A 339 2.33 -4.68 -1.15
N MET A 340 1.12 -4.27 -0.79
CA MET A 340 -0.04 -4.37 -1.67
C MET A 340 0.10 -3.45 -2.88
N ARG A 341 0.68 -2.25 -2.72
CA ARG A 341 0.94 -1.36 -3.85
C ARG A 341 1.91 -1.98 -4.85
N GLN A 342 2.92 -2.70 -4.37
CA GLN A 342 3.85 -3.40 -5.26
C GLN A 342 3.17 -4.57 -5.98
N LEU A 343 2.33 -5.34 -5.28
CA LEU A 343 1.59 -6.47 -5.84
C LEU A 343 0.52 -6.03 -6.85
N THR A 344 -0.15 -4.90 -6.62
CA THR A 344 -1.19 -4.38 -7.53
C THR A 344 -0.58 -3.60 -8.70
N ALA A 345 0.54 -2.92 -8.51
CA ALA A 345 1.19 -2.16 -9.58
C ALA A 345 2.09 -3.01 -10.49
N SER A 346 2.70 -4.09 -9.99
CA SER A 346 3.62 -4.95 -10.76
C SER A 346 3.22 -6.44 -10.69
N PRO A 347 2.01 -6.84 -11.16
CA PRO A 347 1.69 -8.26 -11.26
C PRO A 347 2.58 -8.88 -12.33
N LEU A 348 3.47 -9.79 -11.91
CA LEU A 348 4.35 -10.54 -12.82
C LEU A 348 3.46 -11.41 -13.72
N THR A 349 3.55 -11.28 -15.03
CA THR A 349 2.82 -12.12 -15.98
C THR A 349 3.55 -13.45 -16.17
N LYS A 350 2.89 -14.49 -16.71
CA LYS A 350 3.61 -15.69 -17.16
C LYS A 350 4.67 -15.35 -18.22
N LEU A 351 4.44 -14.29 -19.00
CA LEU A 351 5.36 -13.73 -19.99
C LEU A 351 6.56 -13.00 -19.37
N GLY A 352 6.45 -12.49 -18.14
CA GLY A 352 7.56 -11.87 -17.40
C GLY A 352 8.62 -12.86 -16.87
N LEU A 353 8.34 -14.17 -16.98
CA LEU A 353 9.32 -15.25 -16.78
C LEU A 353 10.02 -15.65 -18.08
N VAL A 354 9.57 -15.14 -19.24
CA VAL A 354 10.19 -15.38 -20.55
C VAL A 354 11.11 -14.21 -20.89
N GLY A 355 12.03 -13.89 -19.98
CA GLY A 355 13.33 -13.40 -20.43
C GLY A 355 14.03 -14.62 -21.00
N ALA A 356 14.28 -14.64 -22.31
CA ALA A 356 15.06 -15.72 -22.92
C ALA A 356 16.36 -15.90 -22.10
N PRO A 357 16.75 -17.14 -21.75
CA PRO A 357 18.00 -17.37 -21.04
C PRO A 357 19.14 -16.68 -21.81
N PRO A 358 20.10 -16.04 -21.12
CA PRO A 358 21.21 -15.37 -21.79
C PRO A 358 21.89 -16.35 -22.76
N ALA A 359 22.02 -15.95 -24.02
CA ALA A 359 22.65 -16.79 -25.03
C ALA A 359 24.07 -17.15 -24.57
N PRO A 360 24.47 -18.43 -24.62
CA PRO A 360 25.82 -18.83 -24.22
C PRO A 360 26.85 -18.11 -25.11
N PRO A 361 28.03 -17.76 -24.54
CA PRO A 361 29.06 -17.05 -25.29
C PRO A 361 29.45 -17.84 -26.54
N LYS A 362 29.53 -17.16 -27.69
CA LYS A 362 30.04 -17.74 -28.93
C LYS A 362 31.51 -18.10 -28.68
N ARG A 363 31.85 -19.38 -28.87
CA ARG A 363 33.24 -19.86 -28.86
C ARG A 363 33.98 -19.37 -30.08
#